data_AF-A0A450SD39-F1
#
_entry.id   AF-A0A450SD39-F1
#
_cell.length_a   1.000
_cell.length_b   1.000
_cell.length_c   1.000
_cell.angle_alpha   90.00
_cell.angle_beta   90.00
_cell.angle_gamma   90.00
#
_symmetry.space_group_name_H-M   'P 1'
#
loop_
_entity.id
_entity.type
_entity.pdbx_description
1 polymer ?
#
loop_
_entity_poly.entity_id
_entity_poly.type
_entity_poly.pdbx_seq_one_letter_code
_entity_poly.pdbx_strand_id
1 'polypeptide(L)'
;MLTQIDMTRIPAYELGMEKGLEEGMERGMEKGMERGQITLLTRLLSYKFGTLSPMVTQRIDNARPEELATWGERVLSAKKLDEVFS
;
A
#
# COMPACT_ATOMS: atom_id res chain seq x y z
N MET A 1 -40.63 -27.08 15.60
CA MET A 1 -39.71 -27.09 14.45
C MET A 1 -39.31 -25.64 14.18
N LEU A 2 -38.07 -25.26 14.45
CA LEU A 2 -37.56 -23.94 14.06
C LEU A 2 -37.39 -23.95 12.54
N THR A 3 -38.15 -23.10 11.84
CA THR A 3 -37.97 -22.86 10.41
C THR A 3 -36.55 -22.33 10.20
N GLN A 4 -35.76 -22.95 9.33
CA GLN A 4 -34.49 -22.38 8.88
C GLN A 4 -34.80 -21.02 8.25
N ILE A 5 -34.42 -19.95 8.94
CA ILE A 5 -34.48 -18.60 8.38
C ILE A 5 -33.35 -18.51 7.36
N ASP A 6 -33.72 -18.31 6.11
CA ASP A 6 -32.79 -17.99 5.04
C ASP A 6 -32.19 -16.60 5.32
N MET A 7 -30.96 -16.58 5.81
CA MET A 7 -30.25 -15.34 6.16
C MET A 7 -30.08 -14.42 4.95
N THR A 8 -30.02 -14.97 3.73
CA THR A 8 -29.85 -14.17 2.51
C THR A 8 -31.06 -13.31 2.18
N ARG A 9 -32.23 -13.66 2.72
CA ARG A 9 -33.48 -12.91 2.55
C ARG A 9 -33.68 -11.80 3.60
N ILE A 10 -32.79 -11.71 4.58
CA ILE A 10 -32.84 -10.66 5.59
C ILE A 10 -32.17 -9.41 5.00
N PRO A 11 -32.85 -8.26 4.88
CA PRO A 11 -32.25 -7.06 4.28
C PRO A 11 -30.94 -6.60 4.95
N ALA A 12 -30.80 -6.85 6.26
CA ALA A 12 -29.57 -6.55 6.99
C ALA A 12 -28.38 -7.41 6.56
N TYR A 13 -28.61 -8.64 6.07
CA TYR A 13 -27.54 -9.50 5.55
C TYR A 13 -27.02 -8.96 4.21
N GLU A 14 -27.90 -8.60 3.29
CA GLU A 14 -27.53 -8.00 2.00
C GLU A 14 -26.74 -6.71 2.21
N LEU A 15 -27.23 -5.81 3.07
CA LEU A 15 -26.54 -4.57 3.41
C LEU A 15 -25.16 -4.81 4.05
N GLY A 16 -25.06 -5.81 4.94
CA GLY A 16 -23.79 -6.17 5.57
C GLY A 16 -22.77 -6.72 4.57
N MET A 17 -23.23 -7.51 3.61
CA MET A 17 -22.39 -8.05 2.54
C MET A 17 -21.92 -6.96 1.58
N GLU A 18 -22.81 -6.04 1.17
CA GLU A 18 -22.47 -4.91 0.31
C GLU A 18 -21.42 -4.01 0.97
N LYS A 19 -21.67 -3.60 2.22
CA LYS A 19 -20.73 -2.78 3.00
C LYS A 19 -19.40 -3.50 3.22
N GLY A 20 -19.43 -4.78 3.53
CA GLY A 20 -18.21 -5.58 3.72
C GLY A 20 -17.37 -5.69 2.44
N LEU A 21 -18.03 -5.80 1.28
CA LEU A 21 -17.36 -5.82 -0.02
C LEU A 21 -16.75 -4.46 -0.35
N GLU A 22 -17.49 -3.37 -0.13
CA GLU A 22 -17.03 -2.00 -0.35
C GLU A 22 -15.80 -1.69 0.51
N GLU A 23 -15.89 -1.90 1.83
CA GLU A 23 -14.77 -1.69 2.76
C GLU A 23 -13.58 -2.61 2.44
N GLY A 24 -13.84 -3.85 2.00
CA GLY A 24 -12.80 -4.79 1.60
C GLY A 24 -12.05 -4.32 0.34
N MET A 25 -12.79 -3.81 -0.63
CA MET A 25 -12.23 -3.28 -1.88
C MET A 25 -11.41 -2.01 -1.63
N GLU A 26 -11.93 -1.08 -0.84
CA GLU A 26 -11.24 0.17 -0.47
C GLU A 26 -9.91 -0.12 0.24
N ARG A 27 -9.95 -0.91 1.32
CA ARG A 27 -8.72 -1.30 2.06
C ARG A 27 -7.75 -2.09 1.18
N GLY A 28 -8.26 -2.91 0.27
CA GLY A 28 -7.44 -3.67 -0.67
C GLY A 28 -6.71 -2.77 -1.66
N MET A 29 -7.40 -1.76 -2.18
CA MET A 29 -6.86 -0.78 -3.11
C MET A 29 -5.80 0.10 -2.44
N GLU A 30 -6.07 0.61 -1.23
CA GLU A 30 -5.10 1.41 -0.46
C GLU A 30 -3.80 0.63 -0.20
N LYS A 31 -3.91 -0.58 0.34
CA LYS A 31 -2.75 -1.45 0.60
C LYS A 31 -2.00 -1.83 -0.67
N GLY A 32 -2.73 -2.05 -1.76
CA GLY A 32 -2.15 -2.32 -3.08
C GLY A 32 -1.32 -1.15 -3.59
N MET A 33 -1.85 0.07 -3.45
CA MET A 33 -1.17 1.30 -3.86
C MET A 33 0.10 1.54 -3.04
N GLU A 34 0.02 1.43 -1.71
CA GLU A 34 1.17 1.60 -0.81
C GLU A 34 2.30 0.61 -1.13
N ARG A 35 1.98 -0.69 -1.24
CA ARG A 35 2.95 -1.72 -1.62
C ARG A 35 3.54 -1.49 -3.01
N GLY A 36 2.72 -0.99 -3.94
CA GLY A 36 3.15 -0.62 -5.29
C GLY A 36 4.19 0.49 -5.27
N GLN A 37 3.94 1.56 -4.50
CA GLN A 37 4.87 2.68 -4.33
C GLN A 37 6.20 2.24 -3.70
N ILE A 38 6.15 1.47 -2.61
CA ILE A 38 7.34 0.90 -1.95
C ILE A 38 8.17 0.08 -2.95
N THR A 39 7.52 -0.83 -3.68
CA THR A 39 8.17 -1.71 -4.65
C THR A 39 8.83 -0.90 -5.77
N LEU A 40 8.13 0.10 -6.31
CA LEU A 40 8.65 0.94 -7.37
C LEU A 40 9.86 1.75 -6.89
N LEU A 41 9.74 2.44 -5.75
CA LEU A 41 10.82 3.25 -5.20
C LEU A 41 12.06 2.39 -4.91
N THR A 42 11.88 1.22 -4.32
CA THR A 42 12.96 0.26 -4.05
C THR A 42 13.69 -0.15 -5.33
N ARG A 43 12.95 -0.42 -6.41
CA ARG A 43 13.54 -0.74 -7.72
C ARG A 43 14.31 0.43 -8.30
N LEU A 44 13.76 1.65 -8.26
CA LEU A 44 14.42 2.85 -8.78
C LEU A 44 15.73 3.13 -8.03
N LEU A 45 15.68 3.07 -6.70
CA LEU A 45 16.85 3.24 -5.84
C LEU A 45 17.91 2.15 -6.10
N SER A 46 17.49 0.90 -6.20
CA SER A 46 18.41 -0.22 -6.47
C SER A 46 19.06 -0.10 -7.85
N TYR A 47 18.30 0.34 -8.86
CA TYR A 47 18.81 0.57 -10.20
C TYR A 47 19.85 1.70 -10.25
N LYS A 48 19.58 2.78 -9.51
CA LYS A 48 20.39 4.00 -9.57
C LYS A 48 21.60 4.00 -8.64
N PHE A 49 21.49 3.36 -7.48
CA PHE A 49 22.51 3.38 -6.43
C PHE A 49 23.09 2.00 -6.11
N GLY A 50 22.59 0.93 -6.75
CA GLY A 50 23.02 -0.44 -6.50
C GLY A 50 22.32 -1.06 -5.29
N THR A 51 22.90 -2.13 -4.74
CA THR A 51 22.31 -2.88 -3.63
C THR A 51 22.02 -1.99 -2.43
N LEU A 52 20.75 -1.93 -2.01
CA LEU A 52 20.32 -1.19 -0.84
C LEU A 52 20.62 -1.97 0.43
N SER A 53 21.06 -1.26 1.48
CA SER A 53 21.26 -1.87 2.79
C SER A 53 19.91 -2.24 3.43
N PRO A 54 19.86 -3.23 4.34
CA PRO A 54 18.63 -3.59 5.05
C PRO A 54 17.97 -2.41 5.78
N MET A 55 18.78 -1.49 6.31
CA MET A 55 18.30 -0.27 6.99
C MET A 55 17.52 0.64 6.04
N VAL A 56 17.98 0.77 4.79
CA VAL A 56 17.32 1.59 3.77
C VAL A 56 16.00 0.96 3.35
N THR A 57 15.99 -0.35 3.10
CA THR A 57 14.76 -1.08 2.75
C THR A 57 13.72 -0.97 3.87
N GLN A 58 14.14 -1.17 5.13
CA GLN A 58 13.25 -1.02 6.28
C GLN A 58 12.71 0.42 6.41
N ARG A 59 13.53 1.43 6.11
CA ARG A 59 13.06 2.83 6.10
C ARG A 59 11.99 3.08 5.04
N ILE A 60 12.12 2.47 3.86
CA ILE A 60 11.13 2.57 2.78
C ILE A 60 9.83 1.84 3.17
N ASP A 61 9.94 0.63 3.74
CA ASP A 61 8.79 -0.19 4.13
C ASP A 61 7.93 0.44 5.22
N ASN A 62 8.49 1.34 6.04
CA ASN A 62 7.79 2.04 7.11
C ASN A 62 7.49 3.51 6.79
N ALA A 63 7.73 3.95 5.55
CA ALA A 63 7.51 5.32 5.14
C ALA A 63 6.04 5.61 4.89
N ARG A 64 5.61 6.84 5.19
CA ARG A 64 4.25 7.28 4.85
C ARG A 64 4.12 7.50 3.34
N PRO A 65 2.91 7.43 2.77
CA PRO A 65 2.68 7.66 1.34
C PRO A 65 3.26 8.99 0.82
N GLU A 66 3.12 10.08 1.59
CA GLU A 66 3.70 11.39 1.27
C GLU A 66 5.23 11.36 1.13
N GLU A 67 5.90 10.58 1.99
CA GLU A 67 7.35 10.44 1.99
C GLU A 67 7.80 9.63 0.77
N LEU A 68 7.09 8.54 0.45
CA LEU A 68 7.33 7.73 -0.75
C LEU A 68 7.19 8.55 -2.03
N ALA A 69 6.16 9.40 -2.12
CA ALA A 69 5.95 10.31 -3.25
C ALA A 69 7.12 11.31 -3.39
N THR A 70 7.48 11.96 -2.29
CA THR A 70 8.59 12.93 -2.25
C THR A 70 9.92 12.27 -2.66
N TRP A 71 10.20 11.08 -2.14
CA TRP A 71 11.41 10.34 -2.48
C TRP A 71 11.42 9.85 -3.93
N GLY A 72 10.25 9.50 -4.48
CA GLY A 72 10.08 9.15 -5.89
C GLY A 72 10.51 10.28 -6.82
N GLU A 73 10.12 11.51 -6.52
CA GLU A 73 10.55 12.69 -7.29
C GLU A 73 12.05 12.96 -7.13
N ARG A 74 12.55 12.95 -5.88
CA ARG A 74 13.97 13.21 -5.58
C ARG A 74 14.90 12.17 -6.19
N VAL A 75 14.46 10.93 -6.36
CA VAL A 75 15.22 9.86 -7.03
C VAL A 75 15.70 10.27 -8.42
N LEU A 76 14.92 11.09 -9.13
CA LEU A 76 15.19 11.48 -10.51
C LEU A 76 16.39 12.44 -10.62
N SER A 77 16.65 13.24 -9.58
CA SER A 77 17.68 14.29 -9.60
C SER A 77 18.83 14.08 -8.61
N ALA A 78 18.60 13.33 -7.53
CA ALA A 78 19.59 13.08 -6.49
C ALA A 78 20.88 12.51 -7.09
N LYS A 79 22.05 12.84 -6.56
CA LYS A 79 23.34 12.24 -6.94
C LYS A 79 23.79 11.17 -5.97
N LYS A 80 23.26 11.21 -4.74
CA LYS A 80 23.55 10.26 -3.66
C LYS A 80 22.26 9.78 -3.00
N LEU A 81 22.35 8.63 -2.34
CA LEU A 81 21.21 8.01 -1.68
C LEU A 81 20.62 8.92 -0.57
N ASP A 82 21.47 9.56 0.22
CA ASP A 82 21.04 10.43 1.32
C ASP A 82 20.24 11.66 0.86
N GLU A 83 20.51 12.16 -0.36
CA GLU A 83 19.79 13.30 -0.94
C GLU A 83 18.34 12.96 -1.29
N VAL A 84 18.03 11.68 -1.49
CA VAL A 84 16.63 11.23 -1.68
C VAL A 84 15.85 11.39 -0.38
N PHE A 85 16.49 11.04 0.73
CA PHE A 85 15.87 10.92 2.04
C PHE A 85 15.93 12.18 2.92
N SER A 86 16.49 13.27 2.39
CA SER A 86 16.63 14.59 3.03
C SER A 86 15.47 15.49 2.63
#